data_AF-A0A315EMK9-F1
#
_entry.id   AF-A0A315EMK9-F1
#
_cell.length_a   1.000
_cell.length_b   1.000
_cell.length_c   1.000
_cell.angle_alpha   90.00
_cell.angle_beta   90.00
_cell.angle_gamma   90.00
#
_symmetry.space_group_name_H-M   'P 1'
#
loop_
_entity.id
_entity.type
_entity.pdbx_description
1 polymer ?
#
loop_
_entity_poly.entity_id
_entity_poly.type
_entity_poly.pdbx_seq_one_letter_code
_entity_poly.pdbx_strand_id
1 'polypeptide(L)'
;MQHQVSELNAVRRTFVLSAIALGGAFLTNAASARTTTIQVWKDPNCGCCKDWISHLGKNGFQVAALDQGNNAARSRLGMPQKFASCHTALIDGYVIEGHVPAEDIKRMLEEKPQALGLAVPGMPIGSPGMDGPAYGKRRDAYQVLLIQKDGSSKVFNSYL
;
A
#
# COMPACT_ATOMS: atom_id res chain seq x y z
N MET A 1 3.67 80.22 19.62
CA MET A 1 2.40 80.97 19.66
C MET A 1 1.29 79.97 19.96
N GLN A 2 0.55 80.22 21.02
CA GLN A 2 -0.53 79.42 21.59
C GLN A 2 -1.80 79.46 20.71
N HIS A 3 -2.70 78.48 20.89
CA HIS A 3 -4.19 78.48 20.82
C HIS A 3 -4.60 77.01 20.56
N GLN A 4 -4.99 76.15 21.52
CA GLN A 4 -6.12 76.09 22.48
C GLN A 4 -7.52 75.89 21.87
N VAL A 5 -8.22 74.85 22.38
CA VAL A 5 -9.67 74.53 22.46
C VAL A 5 -10.49 74.40 21.14
N SER A 6 -11.55 73.59 20.99
CA SER A 6 -12.53 72.89 21.85
C SER A 6 -13.23 71.81 20.98
N GLU A 7 -13.40 70.57 21.43
CA GLU A 7 -14.64 69.98 22.00
C GLU A 7 -15.88 69.84 21.07
N LEU A 8 -16.54 68.68 21.25
CA LEU A 8 -17.96 68.34 21.06
C LEU A 8 -18.47 67.70 19.74
N ASN A 9 -18.84 66.43 19.92
CA ASN A 9 -20.13 65.81 19.57
C ASN A 9 -20.76 66.12 18.20
N ALA A 10 -20.94 65.08 17.38
CA ALA A 10 -22.23 64.39 17.28
C ALA A 10 -22.32 63.55 16.00
N VAL A 11 -22.70 62.29 16.18
CA VAL A 11 -23.79 61.62 15.45
C VAL A 11 -23.82 61.83 13.93
N ARG A 12 -23.39 60.82 13.19
CA ARG A 12 -24.30 60.13 12.25
C ARG A 12 -23.66 58.87 11.71
N ARG A 13 -24.31 57.76 12.04
CA ARG A 13 -24.14 56.45 11.40
C ARG A 13 -24.32 56.62 9.89
N THR A 14 -23.26 56.40 9.14
CA THR A 14 -23.34 56.10 7.72
C THR A 14 -22.76 54.71 7.53
N PHE A 15 -23.64 53.72 7.40
CA PHE A 15 -23.31 52.39 6.95
C PHE A 15 -22.73 52.49 5.54
N VAL A 16 -21.42 52.28 5.39
CA VAL A 16 -20.82 52.02 4.08
C VAL A 16 -20.63 50.51 3.98
N LEU A 17 -21.39 49.92 3.06
CA LEU A 17 -21.35 48.51 2.67
C LEU A 17 -19.96 48.18 2.11
N SER A 18 -19.10 47.57 2.91
CA SER A 18 -17.88 46.91 2.42
C SER A 18 -18.22 45.47 2.01
N ALA A 19 -18.62 45.28 0.76
CA ALA A 19 -18.64 43.96 0.14
C ALA A 19 -17.21 43.59 -0.27
N ILE A 20 -16.43 43.05 0.67
CA ILE A 20 -15.18 42.36 0.33
C ILE A 20 -15.57 40.97 -0.16
N ALA A 21 -15.68 40.81 -1.48
CA ALA A 21 -15.72 39.50 -2.10
C ALA A 21 -14.35 38.82 -1.92
N LEU A 22 -14.17 38.10 -0.81
CA LEU A 22 -13.09 37.13 -0.68
C LEU A 22 -13.42 35.93 -1.58
N GLY A 23 -13.08 36.06 -2.86
CA GLY A 23 -12.93 34.94 -3.78
C GLY A 23 -11.76 34.07 -3.32
N GLY A 24 -12.00 33.21 -2.33
CA GLY A 24 -11.06 32.17 -1.95
C GLY A 24 -10.95 31.17 -3.11
N ALA A 25 -9.90 31.29 -3.90
CA ALA A 25 -9.53 30.26 -4.86
C ALA A 25 -9.20 28.98 -4.08
N PHE A 26 -10.14 28.05 -4.04
CA PHE A 26 -9.90 26.69 -3.59
C PHE A 26 -8.92 26.04 -4.58
N LEU A 27 -7.64 26.06 -4.24
CA LEU A 27 -6.65 25.23 -4.92
C LEU A 27 -6.96 23.77 -4.55
N THR A 28 -7.78 23.12 -5.36
CA THR A 28 -7.94 21.67 -5.28
C THR A 28 -6.63 21.05 -5.73
N ASN A 29 -5.77 20.67 -4.79
CA ASN A 29 -4.67 19.75 -5.05
C ASN A 29 -5.30 18.41 -5.46
N ALA A 30 -5.54 18.22 -6.75
CA ALA A 30 -5.82 16.91 -7.31
C ALA A 30 -4.54 16.08 -7.14
N ALA A 31 -4.45 15.35 -6.03
CA ALA A 31 -3.41 14.34 -5.85
C ALA A 31 -3.59 13.33 -6.98
N SER A 32 -2.68 13.37 -7.96
CA SER A 32 -2.61 12.32 -8.98
C SER A 32 -2.37 11.01 -8.23
N ALA A 33 -3.39 10.14 -8.24
CA ALA A 33 -3.26 8.80 -7.68
C ALA A 33 -2.21 8.07 -8.53
N ARG A 34 -0.97 8.07 -8.04
CA ARG A 34 0.12 7.34 -8.68
C ARG A 34 -0.22 5.87 -8.51
N THR A 35 -0.63 5.23 -9.59
CA THR A 35 -0.86 3.78 -9.58
C THR A 35 0.50 3.12 -9.32
N THR A 36 0.74 2.68 -8.08
CA THR A 36 1.98 1.98 -7.77
C THR A 36 1.95 0.61 -8.44
N THR A 37 2.90 0.37 -9.34
CA THR A 37 3.11 -0.94 -9.98
C THR A 37 3.83 -1.89 -9.03
N ILE A 38 3.27 -3.08 -8.83
CA ILE A 38 3.97 -4.19 -8.16
C ILE A 38 4.76 -5.00 -9.19
N GLN A 39 6.07 -5.12 -8.99
CA GLN A 39 6.93 -5.96 -9.82
C GLN A 39 7.00 -7.37 -9.22
N VAL A 40 6.78 -8.41 -10.02
CA VAL A 40 6.69 -9.80 -9.55
C VAL A 40 7.66 -10.68 -10.31
N TRP A 41 8.68 -11.19 -9.62
CA TRP A 41 9.58 -12.21 -10.15
C TRP A 41 9.00 -13.59 -9.90
N LYS A 42 8.84 -14.37 -10.96
CA LYS A 42 8.31 -15.75 -10.89
C LYS A 42 8.88 -16.63 -12.00
N ASP A 43 8.67 -17.93 -11.86
CA ASP A 43 8.85 -18.86 -12.97
C ASP A 43 7.73 -18.66 -14.03
N PRO A 44 8.04 -18.69 -15.35
CA PRO A 44 7.04 -18.55 -16.41
C PRO A 44 5.94 -19.64 -16.37
N ASN A 45 6.27 -20.83 -15.85
CA ASN A 45 5.40 -21.99 -15.81
C ASN A 45 4.69 -22.17 -14.46
N CYS A 46 4.92 -21.28 -13.48
CA CYS A 46 4.23 -21.32 -12.20
C CYS A 46 2.74 -20.90 -12.35
N GLY A 47 1.83 -21.87 -12.34
CA GLY A 47 0.38 -21.63 -12.45
C GLY A 47 -0.20 -20.81 -11.30
N CYS A 48 0.06 -21.22 -10.04
CA CYS A 48 -0.46 -20.51 -8.87
C CYS A 48 0.05 -19.07 -8.76
N CYS A 49 1.28 -18.79 -9.22
CA CYS A 49 1.82 -17.43 -9.31
C CYS A 49 1.01 -16.56 -10.29
N LYS A 50 0.54 -17.12 -11.42
CA LYS A 50 -0.32 -16.41 -12.38
C LYS A 50 -1.69 -16.11 -11.77
N ASP A 51 -2.25 -17.06 -11.03
CA ASP A 51 -3.55 -16.88 -10.36
C ASP A 51 -3.46 -15.82 -9.26
N TRP A 52 -2.36 -15.79 -8.50
CA TRP A 52 -2.10 -14.73 -7.52
C TRP A 52 -1.94 -13.35 -8.19
N ILE A 53 -1.26 -13.25 -9.34
CA ILE A 53 -1.20 -12.01 -10.13
C ILE A 53 -2.61 -11.57 -10.58
N SER A 54 -3.45 -12.52 -11.00
CA SER A 54 -4.86 -12.23 -11.34
C SER A 54 -5.63 -11.70 -10.14
N HIS A 55 -5.44 -12.29 -8.96
CA HIS A 55 -6.00 -11.81 -7.69
C HIS A 55 -5.60 -10.35 -7.41
N LEU A 56 -4.32 -10.02 -7.55
CA LEU A 56 -3.84 -8.65 -7.38
C LEU A 56 -4.48 -7.68 -8.39
N GLY A 57 -4.56 -8.06 -9.66
CA GLY A 57 -5.19 -7.24 -10.70
C GLY A 57 -6.66 -6.95 -10.38
N LYS A 58 -7.42 -7.97 -9.96
CA LYS A 58 -8.82 -7.82 -9.51
C LYS A 58 -8.97 -6.92 -8.29
N ASN A 59 -7.91 -6.80 -7.49
CA ASN A 59 -7.86 -5.95 -6.31
C ASN A 59 -7.26 -4.56 -6.58
N GLY A 60 -7.08 -4.19 -7.84
CA GLY A 60 -6.68 -2.82 -8.24
C GLY A 60 -5.18 -2.58 -8.28
N PHE A 61 -4.35 -3.62 -8.20
CA PHE A 61 -2.92 -3.48 -8.40
C PHE A 61 -2.57 -3.54 -9.90
N GLN A 62 -1.67 -2.65 -10.34
CA GLN A 62 -1.00 -2.80 -11.62
C GLN A 62 0.21 -3.72 -11.44
N VAL A 63 0.24 -4.84 -12.17
CA VAL A 63 1.28 -5.87 -11.99
C VAL A 63 2.22 -5.91 -13.19
N ALA A 64 3.52 -5.89 -12.93
CA ALA A 64 4.57 -6.17 -13.91
C ALA A 64 5.22 -7.52 -13.61
N ALA A 65 4.91 -8.55 -14.41
CA ALA A 65 5.47 -9.89 -14.26
C ALA A 65 6.84 -10.02 -14.94
N LEU A 66 7.79 -10.64 -14.23
CA LEU A 66 9.17 -10.85 -14.65
C LEU A 66 9.48 -12.35 -14.61
N ASP A 67 9.47 -12.97 -15.79
CA ASP A 67 9.51 -14.43 -15.99
C ASP A 67 10.94 -15.00 -15.99
N GLN A 68 11.65 -14.80 -14.88
CA GLN A 68 13.07 -15.13 -14.74
C GLN A 68 13.38 -15.99 -13.50
N GLY A 69 12.35 -16.49 -12.81
CA GLY A 69 12.47 -17.10 -11.49
C GLY A 69 12.73 -16.07 -10.39
N ASN A 70 12.52 -16.45 -9.13
CA ASN A 70 12.52 -15.51 -8.01
C ASN A 70 13.74 -15.61 -7.06
N ASN A 71 14.55 -16.66 -7.12
CA ASN A 71 15.67 -16.85 -6.18
C ASN A 71 16.66 -15.68 -6.17
N ALA A 72 17.05 -15.17 -7.34
CA ALA A 72 17.95 -14.01 -7.44
C ALA A 72 17.29 -12.72 -6.93
N ALA A 73 15.98 -12.56 -7.16
CA ALA A 73 15.24 -11.40 -6.66
C ALA A 73 15.09 -11.45 -5.13
N ARG A 74 14.70 -12.60 -4.56
CA ARG A 74 14.61 -12.83 -3.11
C ARG A 74 15.91 -12.44 -2.40
N SER A 75 17.03 -12.99 -2.88
CA SER A 75 18.35 -12.73 -2.30
C SER A 75 18.72 -11.24 -2.40
N ARG A 76 18.59 -10.63 -3.59
CA ARG A 76 18.89 -9.22 -3.82
C ARG A 76 18.02 -8.27 -2.96
N LEU A 77 16.76 -8.64 -2.75
CA LEU A 77 15.81 -7.87 -1.95
C LEU A 77 15.92 -8.15 -0.44
N GLY A 78 16.80 -9.08 -0.02
CA GLY A 78 17.09 -9.33 1.39
C GLY A 78 16.06 -10.19 2.11
N MET A 79 15.13 -10.84 1.41
CA MET A 79 14.16 -11.74 2.03
C MET A 79 14.84 -13.04 2.49
N PRO A 80 14.80 -13.38 3.80
CA PRO A 80 15.43 -14.58 4.30
C PRO A 80 14.90 -15.86 3.66
N GLN A 81 15.80 -16.78 3.32
CA GLN A 81 15.44 -18.03 2.63
C GLN A 81 14.46 -18.92 3.42
N LYS A 82 14.43 -18.80 4.76
CA LYS A 82 13.44 -19.48 5.62
C LYS A 82 11.99 -19.07 5.37
N PHE A 83 11.76 -17.94 4.69
CA PHE A 83 10.43 -17.44 4.33
C PHE A 83 10.10 -17.67 2.84
N ALA A 84 10.95 -18.41 2.12
CA ALA A 84 10.83 -18.58 0.67
C ALA A 84 9.48 -19.15 0.22
N SER A 85 9.03 -18.67 -0.94
CA SER A 85 7.85 -19.15 -1.68
C SER A 85 8.13 -19.18 -3.20
N CYS A 86 7.11 -19.42 -4.01
CA CYS A 86 7.20 -19.59 -5.47
C CYS A 86 7.43 -18.29 -6.26
N HIS A 87 7.16 -17.11 -5.66
CA HIS A 87 7.41 -15.82 -6.27
C HIS A 87 7.81 -14.77 -5.22
N THR A 88 8.48 -13.72 -5.69
CA THR A 88 8.90 -12.56 -4.89
C THR A 88 8.47 -11.31 -5.62
N ALA A 89 7.95 -10.32 -4.90
CA ALA A 89 7.50 -9.07 -5.48
C ALA A 89 8.00 -7.84 -4.71
N LEU A 90 7.99 -6.68 -5.37
CA LEU A 90 8.40 -5.40 -4.83
C LEU A 90 7.35 -4.33 -5.14
N ILE A 91 6.91 -3.63 -4.11
CA ILE A 91 5.95 -2.52 -4.21
C ILE A 91 6.29 -1.45 -3.16
N ASP A 92 6.46 -0.19 -3.59
CA ASP A 92 6.79 0.95 -2.71
C ASP A 92 7.89 0.68 -1.67
N GLY A 93 8.91 -0.09 -2.08
CA GLY A 93 10.06 -0.44 -1.22
C GLY A 93 9.83 -1.63 -0.28
N TYR A 94 8.63 -2.22 -0.27
CA TYR A 94 8.32 -3.42 0.49
C TYR A 94 8.43 -4.69 -0.37
N VAL A 95 9.03 -5.72 0.23
CA VAL A 95 9.17 -7.05 -0.39
C VAL A 95 7.97 -7.92 -0.01
N ILE A 96 7.32 -8.51 -1.00
CA ILE A 96 6.20 -9.44 -0.81
C ILE A 96 6.66 -10.83 -1.25
N GLU A 97 6.66 -11.81 -0.36
CA GLU A 97 7.07 -13.18 -0.65
C GLU A 97 5.88 -14.13 -0.58
N GLY A 98 5.60 -14.80 -1.71
CA GLY A 98 4.53 -15.79 -1.79
C GLY A 98 3.12 -15.23 -1.78
N HIS A 99 2.16 -16.11 -1.50
CA HIS A 99 0.72 -15.92 -1.68
C HIS A 99 0.08 -15.00 -0.62
N VAL A 100 0.63 -13.80 -0.43
CA VAL A 100 0.11 -12.78 0.48
C VAL A 100 -1.21 -12.22 -0.07
N PRO A 101 -2.28 -12.13 0.73
CA PRO A 101 -3.54 -11.53 0.30
C PRO A 101 -3.42 -10.04 -0.04
N ALA A 102 -4.15 -9.62 -1.07
CA ALA A 102 -4.19 -8.24 -1.53
C ALA A 102 -4.60 -7.25 -0.43
N GLU A 103 -5.55 -7.62 0.44
CA GLU A 103 -5.95 -6.80 1.58
C GLU A 103 -4.81 -6.57 2.58
N ASP A 104 -3.97 -7.59 2.84
CA ASP A 104 -2.83 -7.46 3.75
C ASP A 104 -1.73 -6.57 3.12
N ILE A 105 -1.51 -6.66 1.80
CA ILE A 105 -0.59 -5.76 1.08
C ILE A 105 -1.10 -4.31 1.17
N LYS A 106 -2.40 -4.07 0.95
CA LYS A 106 -2.99 -2.73 1.08
C LYS A 106 -2.83 -2.18 2.49
N ARG A 107 -3.18 -2.97 3.51
CA ARG A 107 -3.01 -2.57 4.91
C ARG A 107 -1.55 -2.19 5.21
N MET A 108 -0.58 -2.98 4.77
CA MET A 108 0.83 -2.64 4.97
C MET A 108 1.21 -1.33 4.27
N LEU A 109 0.73 -1.08 3.04
CA LEU A 109 1.01 0.17 2.32
C LEU A 109 0.35 1.40 2.95
N GLU A 110 -0.79 1.22 3.63
CA GLU A 110 -1.47 2.25 4.40
C GLU A 110 -0.75 2.53 5.73
N GLU A 111 -0.43 1.48 6.50
CA GLU A 111 0.23 1.58 7.81
C GLU A 111 1.70 1.98 7.71
N LYS A 112 2.36 1.67 6.58
CA LYS A 112 3.77 1.90 6.30
C LYS A 112 4.70 1.49 7.45
N PRO A 113 4.61 0.24 7.94
CA PRO A 113 5.45 -0.20 9.05
C PRO A 113 6.93 -0.14 8.65
N GLN A 114 7.81 0.13 9.61
CA GLN A 114 9.25 -0.03 9.41
C GLN A 114 9.57 -1.52 9.35
N ALA A 115 9.58 -2.08 8.15
CA ALA A 115 9.74 -3.50 7.89
C ALA A 115 10.44 -3.71 6.55
N LEU A 116 10.83 -4.96 6.27
CA LEU A 116 11.21 -5.40 4.93
C LEU A 116 9.98 -5.62 4.06
N GLY A 117 8.92 -6.23 4.62
CA GLY A 117 7.65 -6.44 3.94
C GLY A 117 6.90 -7.66 4.47
N LEU A 118 6.12 -8.34 3.63
CA LEU A 118 5.27 -9.45 4.01
C LEU A 118 5.72 -10.77 3.39
N ALA A 119 5.45 -11.88 4.09
CA ALA A 119 5.66 -13.22 3.55
C ALA A 119 4.53 -14.19 3.93
N VAL A 120 4.16 -15.04 2.99
CA VAL A 120 3.49 -16.33 3.23
C VAL A 120 4.46 -17.42 2.78
N PRO A 121 5.22 -18.04 3.70
CA PRO A 121 6.19 -19.07 3.35
C PRO A 121 5.54 -20.32 2.74
N GLY A 122 6.25 -20.97 1.81
CA GLY A 122 5.73 -22.15 1.12
C GLY A 122 4.58 -21.81 0.16
N MET A 123 3.61 -22.71 0.04
CA MET A 123 2.41 -22.51 -0.79
C MET A 123 1.18 -23.13 -0.09
N PRO A 124 0.67 -22.51 0.98
CA PRO A 124 -0.48 -23.05 1.71
C PRO A 124 -1.73 -23.06 0.83
N ILE A 125 -2.43 -24.19 0.78
CA ILE A 125 -3.67 -24.31 0.04
C ILE A 125 -4.74 -23.42 0.67
N GLY A 126 -5.50 -22.69 -0.14
CA GLY A 126 -6.50 -21.72 0.33
C GLY A 126 -6.00 -20.28 0.43
N SER A 127 -4.68 -20.06 0.33
CA SER A 127 -4.14 -18.71 0.07
C SER A 127 -4.45 -18.27 -1.38
N PRO A 128 -4.48 -16.96 -1.71
CA PRO A 128 -4.88 -16.51 -3.05
C PRO A 128 -3.97 -17.05 -4.15
N GLY A 129 -4.55 -17.65 -5.18
CA GLY A 129 -3.83 -18.37 -6.23
C GLY A 129 -3.52 -19.84 -5.88
N MET A 130 -3.73 -20.23 -4.63
CA MET A 130 -3.73 -21.62 -4.14
C MET A 130 -5.14 -22.05 -3.69
N ASP A 131 -6.18 -21.31 -4.09
CA ASP A 131 -7.58 -21.45 -3.68
C ASP A 131 -8.52 -21.83 -4.84
N GLY A 132 -7.95 -22.12 -6.02
CA GLY A 132 -8.70 -22.51 -7.22
C GLY A 132 -9.27 -23.93 -7.19
N PRO A 133 -10.11 -24.29 -8.17
CA PRO A 133 -10.79 -25.59 -8.23
C PRO A 133 -9.86 -26.81 -8.20
N ALA A 134 -8.61 -26.66 -8.67
CA ALA A 134 -7.59 -27.70 -8.65
C ALA A 134 -7.28 -28.23 -7.23
N TYR A 135 -7.57 -27.43 -6.19
CA TYR A 135 -7.33 -27.79 -4.80
C TYR A 135 -8.57 -28.31 -4.06
N GLY A 136 -9.74 -28.31 -4.73
CA GLY A 136 -11.02 -28.72 -4.15
C GLY A 136 -11.44 -27.78 -3.02
N LYS A 137 -11.96 -28.35 -1.92
CA LYS A 137 -12.37 -27.59 -0.72
C LYS A 137 -11.30 -27.55 0.37
N ARG A 138 -10.08 -27.99 0.07
CA ARG A 138 -8.98 -28.01 1.05
C ARG A 138 -8.55 -26.58 1.36
N ARG A 139 -8.21 -26.35 2.62
CA ARG A 139 -7.60 -25.11 3.12
C ARG A 139 -6.64 -25.48 4.23
N ASP A 140 -5.43 -24.98 4.12
CA ASP A 140 -4.42 -25.05 5.16
C ASP A 140 -4.50 -23.76 5.98
N ALA A 141 -4.39 -23.87 7.31
CA ALA A 141 -4.19 -22.68 8.12
C ALA A 141 -2.82 -22.06 7.78
N TYR A 142 -2.78 -20.74 7.61
CA TYR A 142 -1.54 -20.03 7.31
C TYR A 142 -1.50 -18.65 7.95
N GLN A 143 -0.28 -18.13 8.07
CA GLN A 143 -0.04 -16.79 8.59
C GLN A 143 0.62 -15.93 7.52
N VAL A 144 0.22 -14.67 7.51
CA VAL A 144 0.98 -13.62 6.85
C VAL A 144 1.93 -13.05 7.88
N LEU A 145 3.21 -13.05 7.57
CA LEU A 145 4.27 -12.59 8.46
C LEU A 145 4.75 -11.21 8.03
N LEU A 146 4.88 -10.29 8.98
CA LEU A 146 5.65 -9.05 8.77
C LEU A 146 7.12 -9.35 9.04
N ILE A 147 7.93 -9.23 8.00
CA ILE A 147 9.37 -9.50 8.03
C ILE A 147 10.11 -8.21 8.34
N GLN A 148 10.94 -8.25 9.36
CA GLN A 148 11.79 -7.13 9.76
C GLN A 148 13.08 -7.09 8.92
N LYS A 149 13.73 -5.93 8.87
CA LYS A 149 14.99 -5.75 8.13
C LYS A 149 16.16 -6.55 8.72
N ASP A 150 16.06 -6.98 9.97
CA ASP A 150 17.03 -7.86 10.64
C ASP A 150 16.77 -9.36 10.38
N GLY A 151 15.74 -9.71 9.60
CA GLY A 151 15.36 -11.08 9.28
C GLY A 151 14.53 -11.80 10.35
N SER A 152 14.13 -11.10 11.43
CA SER A 152 13.09 -11.55 12.35
C SER A 152 11.69 -11.36 11.73
N SER A 153 10.67 -11.95 12.36
CA SER A 153 9.29 -11.81 11.90
C SER A 153 8.30 -11.73 13.05
N LYS A 154 7.14 -11.14 12.77
CA LYS A 154 5.95 -11.21 13.62
C LYS A 154 4.72 -11.56 12.78
N VAL A 155 3.71 -12.14 13.41
CA VAL A 155 2.43 -12.38 12.73
C VAL A 155 1.78 -11.04 12.40
N PHE A 156 1.40 -10.88 11.13
CA PHE A 156 0.65 -9.73 10.62
C PHE A 156 -0.83 -10.07 10.53
N ASN A 157 -1.16 -11.26 10.05
CA ASN A 157 -2.51 -11.79 9.99
C ASN A 157 -2.52 -13.32 10.06
N SER A 158 -3.65 -13.93 10.41
CA SER A 158 -3.85 -15.39 10.46
C SER A 158 -5.12 -15.79 9.72
N TYR A 159 -5.02 -16.83 8.90
CA TYR A 159 -6.11 -17.44 8.15
C TYR A 159 -6.23 -18.89 8.62
N LEU A 160 -7.42 -19.29 9.05
CA LEU A 160 -7.72 -20.60 9.65
C LEU A 160 -8.60 -21.44 8.72
#